data_AF-A0A368GSB9-F1
#
_entry.id   AF-A0A368GSB9-F1
#
_cell.length_a   1.000
_cell.length_b   1.000
_cell.length_c   1.000
_cell.angle_alpha   90.00
_cell.angle_beta   90.00
_cell.angle_gamma   90.00
#
_symmetry.space_group_name_H-M   'P 1'
#
loop_
_entity.id
_entity.type
_entity.pdbx_description
1 polymer ?
#
loop_
_entity_poly.entity_id
_entity_poly.type
_entity_poly.pdbx_seq_one_letter_code
_entity_poly.pdbx_strand_id
1 'polypeptide(L)'
;MVSLYKNRAKRGQCERFEFDDDLLKYGVTLWELHYPKKISAYFEFIDRHSVASFTALFVLIGGTPSDEDLSFSKIAHRRNASVVFLSSKSDRKLAAQSRSDEIPVCDLLKQRFVDKGLSQFDRTLAVSAPELCGRVHVFFVSAPVFRALRIGDARGMQYILHERAVFDFLKQKRIVADLLDSPEEYKEGLHANVNIDTAGITLGNS
;
A
#
# COMPACT_ATOMS: atom_id res chain seq x y z
N MET A 1 -2.36 -3.37 -6.98
CA MET A 1 -1.47 -4.43 -6.49
C MET A 1 -0.48 -4.79 -7.58
N VAL A 2 0.77 -4.35 -7.44
CA VAL A 2 1.88 -4.83 -8.27
C VAL A 2 2.33 -6.15 -7.67
N SER A 3 2.48 -7.20 -8.47
CA SER A 3 2.90 -8.53 -8.02
C SER A 3 4.14 -8.93 -8.79
N LEU A 4 5.32 -8.95 -8.17
CA LEU A 4 6.53 -9.49 -8.79
C LEU A 4 6.56 -11.02 -8.64
N TYR A 5 6.00 -11.74 -9.60
CA TYR A 5 6.33 -13.16 -9.76
C TYR A 5 7.64 -13.30 -10.56
N LYS A 6 8.54 -14.16 -10.08
CA LYS A 6 9.78 -14.58 -10.77
C LYS A 6 9.47 -15.48 -11.99
N ASN A 7 8.71 -14.99 -12.95
CA ASN A 7 8.85 -15.45 -14.34
C ASN A 7 9.71 -14.43 -15.09
N ARG A 8 10.26 -14.79 -16.25
CA ARG A 8 11.14 -13.96 -17.09
C ARG A 8 10.43 -12.70 -17.61
N ALA A 9 9.99 -11.81 -16.74
CA ALA A 9 9.39 -10.55 -17.12
C ALA A 9 10.46 -9.60 -17.67
N LYS A 10 10.14 -8.88 -18.75
CA LYS A 10 11.09 -7.94 -19.33
C LYS A 10 11.09 -6.69 -18.44
N ARG A 11 12.24 -6.37 -17.86
CA ARG A 11 12.41 -5.21 -16.97
C ARG A 11 11.93 -3.91 -17.63
N GLY A 12 11.33 -3.01 -16.87
CA GLY A 12 10.81 -1.73 -17.37
C GLY A 12 9.50 -1.84 -18.15
N GLN A 13 8.70 -2.89 -17.91
CA GLN A 13 7.35 -3.02 -18.45
C GLN A 13 6.29 -2.61 -17.43
N CYS A 14 5.16 -2.12 -17.94
CA CYS A 14 3.92 -1.85 -17.23
C CYS A 14 2.81 -2.54 -18.02
N GLU A 15 2.29 -3.66 -17.52
CA GLU A 15 1.32 -4.49 -18.23
C GLU A 15 0.06 -4.68 -17.38
N ARG A 16 -1.11 -4.66 -18.01
CA ARG A 16 -2.38 -4.92 -17.32
C ARG A 16 -2.34 -6.36 -16.83
N PHE A 17 -2.58 -6.54 -15.53
CA PHE A 17 -2.67 -7.85 -14.92
C PHE A 17 -4.12 -8.33 -15.00
N GLU A 18 -4.34 -9.41 -15.74
CA GLU A 18 -5.66 -10.03 -15.85
C GLU A 18 -5.87 -11.04 -14.71
N PHE A 19 -6.99 -10.89 -14.01
CA PHE A 19 -7.44 -11.88 -13.03
C PHE A 19 -8.20 -13.00 -13.74
N ASP A 20 -7.89 -14.24 -13.39
CA ASP A 20 -8.79 -15.39 -13.58
C ASP A 20 -9.92 -15.43 -12.52
N ASP A 21 -10.19 -14.31 -11.83
CA ASP A 21 -11.18 -14.19 -10.76
C ASP A 21 -12.30 -13.25 -11.18
N ASP A 22 -13.47 -13.82 -11.49
CA ASP A 22 -14.66 -13.11 -11.95
C ASP A 22 -15.18 -12.06 -10.94
N LEU A 23 -14.85 -12.18 -9.65
CA LEU A 23 -15.35 -11.26 -8.61
C LEU A 23 -14.56 -9.94 -8.59
N LEU A 24 -13.23 -10.00 -8.75
CA LEU A 24 -12.38 -8.80 -8.80
C LEU A 24 -12.41 -8.10 -10.16
N LYS A 25 -12.78 -8.85 -11.21
CA LYS A 25 -12.88 -8.41 -12.60
C LYS A 25 -13.79 -7.19 -12.80
N TYR A 26 -14.83 -7.04 -11.96
CA TYR A 26 -15.83 -5.97 -12.13
C TYR A 26 -15.56 -4.68 -11.34
N GLY A 27 -14.47 -4.59 -10.55
CA GLY A 27 -14.25 -3.42 -9.70
C GLY A 27 -12.81 -2.99 -9.46
N VAL A 28 -11.81 -3.78 -9.87
CA VAL A 28 -10.39 -3.43 -9.68
C VAL A 28 -9.59 -3.78 -10.93
N THR A 29 -8.91 -2.78 -11.49
CA THR A 29 -7.89 -3.04 -12.52
C THR A 29 -6.53 -3.14 -11.85
N LEU A 30 -5.81 -4.24 -12.09
CA LEU A 30 -4.43 -4.41 -11.67
C LEU A 30 -3.46 -4.20 -12.82
N TRP A 31 -2.28 -3.70 -12.47
CA TRP A 31 -1.15 -3.54 -13.36
C TRP A 31 0.09 -4.08 -12.68
N GLU A 32 0.88 -4.86 -13.42
CA GLU A 32 2.19 -5.33 -13.00
C GLU A 32 3.26 -4.40 -13.59
N LEU A 33 4.10 -3.85 -12.71
CA LEU A 33 5.17 -2.94 -13.04
C LEU A 33 6.50 -3.58 -12.65
N HIS A 34 7.41 -3.68 -13.61
CA HIS A 34 8.78 -4.12 -13.35
C HIS A 34 9.71 -2.92 -13.35
N TYR A 35 10.52 -2.78 -12.29
CA TYR A 35 11.52 -1.72 -12.25
C TYR A 35 12.41 -1.74 -13.50
N PRO A 36 12.70 -0.56 -14.08
CA PRO A 36 13.76 -0.43 -15.07
C PRO A 36 15.09 -0.98 -14.55
N LYS A 37 15.98 -1.40 -15.45
CA LYS A 37 17.30 -1.94 -15.07
C LYS A 37 18.19 -0.95 -14.31
N LYS A 38 18.02 0.34 -14.55
CA LYS A 38 18.88 1.41 -14.05
C LYS A 38 18.01 2.41 -13.29
N ILE A 39 18.45 2.82 -12.11
CA ILE A 39 17.76 3.83 -11.29
C ILE A 39 17.58 5.14 -12.06
N SER A 40 18.52 5.51 -12.93
CA SER A 40 18.42 6.72 -13.76
C SER A 40 17.21 6.74 -14.70
N ALA A 41 16.66 5.56 -15.04
CA ALA A 41 15.49 5.44 -15.91
C ALA A 41 14.15 5.49 -15.15
N TYR A 42 14.16 5.60 -13.81
CA TYR A 42 12.94 5.56 -13.01
C TYR A 42 12.06 6.79 -13.24
N PHE A 43 12.65 7.97 -13.39
CA PHE A 43 11.92 9.20 -13.69
C PHE A 43 11.15 9.09 -15.01
N GLU A 44 11.86 8.72 -16.09
CA GLU A 44 11.26 8.55 -17.41
C GLU A 44 10.17 7.47 -17.40
N PHE A 45 10.38 6.36 -16.68
CA PHE A 45 9.40 5.29 -16.56
C PHE A 45 8.13 5.76 -15.82
N ILE A 46 8.28 6.46 -14.69
CA ILE A 46 7.18 6.98 -13.88
C ILE A 46 6.34 7.97 -14.68
N ASP A 47 7.00 8.88 -15.40
CA ASP A 47 6.33 9.90 -16.21
C ASP A 47 5.67 9.26 -17.45
N ARG A 48 6.36 8.36 -18.17
CA ARG A 48 5.83 7.62 -19.34
C ARG A 48 4.56 6.84 -19.02
N HIS A 49 4.52 6.16 -17.88
CA HIS A 49 3.39 5.33 -17.48
C HIS A 49 2.39 6.07 -16.60
N SER A 50 2.55 7.39 -16.43
CA SER A 50 1.67 8.22 -15.60
C SER A 50 1.37 7.57 -14.26
N VAL A 51 2.43 7.14 -13.56
CA VAL A 51 2.33 6.30 -12.36
C VAL A 51 1.53 6.96 -11.22
N ALA A 52 1.41 8.29 -11.24
CA ALA A 52 0.55 9.04 -10.33
C ALA A 52 -0.96 8.83 -10.55
N SER A 53 -1.38 8.35 -11.74
CA SER A 53 -2.79 8.06 -12.05
C SER A 53 -3.31 6.79 -11.38
N PHE A 54 -2.42 5.92 -10.90
CA PHE A 54 -2.83 4.75 -10.14
C PHE A 54 -3.35 5.15 -8.76
N THR A 55 -4.51 4.60 -8.38
CA THR A 55 -5.12 4.82 -7.05
C THR A 55 -4.17 4.48 -5.90
N ALA A 56 -3.37 3.41 -6.05
CA ALA A 56 -2.33 3.04 -5.11
C ALA A 56 -1.27 2.15 -5.78
N LEU A 57 0.00 2.40 -5.41
CA LEU A 57 1.15 1.59 -5.78
C LEU A 57 1.52 0.67 -4.62
N PHE A 58 1.54 -0.62 -4.89
CA PHE A 58 1.96 -1.61 -3.90
C PHE A 58 3.37 -2.09 -4.22
N VAL A 59 4.34 -1.79 -3.36
CA VAL A 59 5.72 -2.23 -3.50
C VAL A 59 5.91 -3.55 -2.74
N LEU A 60 6.10 -4.66 -3.46
CA LEU A 60 6.32 -5.96 -2.82
C LEU A 60 7.75 -6.09 -2.31
N ILE A 61 7.90 -6.31 -1.00
CA ILE A 61 9.20 -6.51 -0.37
C ILE A 61 9.28 -7.89 0.30
N GLY A 62 10.50 -8.43 0.35
CA GLY A 62 10.82 -9.70 1.00
C GLY A 62 11.22 -9.57 2.48
N GLY A 63 11.30 -8.35 3.00
CA GLY A 63 11.85 -8.02 4.32
C GLY A 63 12.10 -6.52 4.36
N THR A 64 13.34 -6.11 4.61
CA THR A 64 13.77 -4.71 4.44
C THR A 64 13.62 -4.27 2.99
N PRO A 65 13.08 -3.06 2.70
CA PRO A 65 13.10 -2.49 1.36
C PRO A 65 14.53 -2.37 0.80
N SER A 66 14.71 -2.68 -0.47
CA SER A 66 15.98 -2.48 -1.16
C SER A 66 16.17 -1.01 -1.59
N ASP A 67 17.39 -0.65 -1.99
CA ASP A 67 17.67 0.68 -2.53
C ASP A 67 16.86 0.97 -3.80
N GLU A 68 16.58 -0.06 -4.61
CA GLU A 68 15.69 0.06 -5.78
C GLU A 68 14.26 0.39 -5.35
N ASP A 69 13.73 -0.32 -4.35
CA ASP A 69 12.38 -0.07 -3.80
C ASP A 69 12.25 1.35 -3.27
N LEU A 70 13.23 1.79 -2.48
CA LEU A 70 13.23 3.12 -1.87
C LEU A 70 13.41 4.21 -2.93
N SER A 71 14.31 4.02 -3.89
CA SER A 71 14.54 5.00 -4.96
C SER A 71 13.31 5.18 -5.84
N PHE A 72 12.66 4.08 -6.23
CA PHE A 72 11.41 4.14 -6.99
C PHE A 72 10.31 4.83 -6.18
N SER A 73 10.14 4.44 -4.92
CA SER A 73 9.11 4.98 -4.02
C SER A 73 9.29 6.47 -3.77
N LYS A 74 10.54 6.97 -3.61
CA LYS A 74 10.84 8.40 -3.49
C LYS A 74 10.37 9.19 -4.70
N ILE A 75 10.66 8.70 -5.90
CA ILE A 75 10.29 9.39 -7.14
C ILE A 75 8.77 9.36 -7.34
N ALA A 76 8.15 8.20 -7.11
CA ALA A 76 6.70 8.03 -7.24
C ALA A 76 5.95 8.93 -6.24
N HIS A 77 6.39 8.97 -4.98
CA HIS A 77 5.83 9.85 -3.97
C HIS A 77 5.97 11.33 -4.37
N ARG A 78 7.11 11.76 -4.92
CA ARG A 78 7.28 13.16 -5.40
C ARG A 78 6.35 13.52 -6.55
N ARG A 79 5.78 12.53 -7.24
CA ARG A 79 4.73 12.69 -8.25
C ARG A 79 3.31 12.54 -7.67
N ASN A 80 3.17 12.62 -6.35
CA ASN A 80 1.91 12.45 -5.61
C ASN A 80 1.25 11.07 -5.77
N ALA A 81 2.02 10.03 -6.13
CA ALA A 81 1.49 8.68 -6.13
C ALA A 81 1.35 8.15 -4.69
N SER A 82 0.24 7.46 -4.40
CA SER A 82 0.03 6.81 -3.10
C SER A 82 0.83 5.52 -3.04
N VAL A 83 1.91 5.49 -2.25
CA VAL A 83 2.81 4.33 -2.13
C VAL A 83 2.52 3.54 -0.85
N VAL A 84 2.39 2.22 -0.99
CA VAL A 84 2.18 1.27 0.10
C VAL A 84 3.14 0.09 -0.07
N PHE A 85 3.83 -0.31 0.98
CA PHE A 85 4.70 -1.48 0.97
C PHE A 85 3.93 -2.72 1.43
N LEU A 86 4.16 -3.86 0.76
CA LEU A 86 3.63 -5.16 1.15
C LEU A 86 4.79 -6.10 1.48
N SER A 87 4.99 -6.38 2.77
CA SER A 87 5.94 -7.39 3.23
C SER A 87 5.35 -8.77 2.99
N SER A 88 5.83 -9.40 1.91
CA SER A 88 5.34 -10.67 1.41
C SER A 88 5.87 -11.87 2.21
N LYS A 89 5.18 -13.01 2.06
CA LYS A 89 5.53 -14.31 2.66
C LYS A 89 5.62 -14.23 4.19
N SER A 90 4.78 -13.39 4.79
CA SER A 90 4.77 -13.19 6.23
C SER A 90 4.30 -14.44 6.98
N ASP A 91 3.44 -15.26 6.38
CA ASP A 91 3.03 -16.60 6.83
C ASP A 91 4.23 -17.50 7.11
N ARG A 92 5.16 -17.59 6.17
CA ARG A 92 6.35 -18.44 6.28
C ARG A 92 7.32 -17.92 7.34
N LYS A 93 7.49 -16.59 7.42
CA LYS A 93 8.36 -15.95 8.40
C LYS A 93 7.80 -16.10 9.81
N LEU A 94 6.49 -15.91 9.97
CA LEU A 94 5.79 -16.11 11.23
C LEU A 94 5.84 -17.57 11.67
N ALA A 95 5.65 -18.52 10.75
CA ALA A 95 5.81 -19.95 11.04
C ALA A 95 7.25 -20.32 11.43
N ALA A 96 8.25 -19.72 10.78
CA ALA A 96 9.65 -19.91 11.16
C ALA A 96 9.94 -19.35 12.55
N GLN A 97 9.42 -18.16 12.87
CA GLN A 97 9.57 -17.58 14.19
C GLN A 97 8.85 -18.40 15.27
N SER A 98 7.63 -18.87 15.00
CA SER A 98 6.89 -19.76 15.91
C SER A 98 7.71 -21.01 16.29
N ARG A 99 8.37 -21.63 15.31
CA ARG A 99 9.27 -22.77 15.57
C ARG A 99 10.51 -22.39 16.36
N SER A 100 11.08 -21.22 16.09
CA SER A 100 12.30 -20.74 16.75
C SER A 100 12.05 -20.34 18.20
N ASP A 101 10.92 -19.71 18.47
CA ASP A 101 10.57 -19.17 19.79
C ASP A 101 9.81 -20.22 20.63
N GLU A 102 9.45 -21.37 20.04
CA GLU A 102 8.58 -22.41 20.62
C GLU A 102 7.22 -21.87 21.09
N ILE A 103 6.75 -20.77 20.47
CA ILE A 103 5.46 -20.13 20.75
C ILE A 103 4.50 -20.48 19.61
N PRO A 104 3.27 -20.95 19.89
CA PRO A 104 2.28 -21.21 18.84
C PRO A 104 1.92 -19.92 18.09
N VAL A 105 1.37 -20.05 16.89
CA VAL A 105 0.89 -18.90 16.10
C VAL A 105 -0.38 -18.32 16.74
N CYS A 106 -0.17 -17.44 17.71
CA CYS A 106 -1.21 -16.72 18.45
C CYS A 106 -1.03 -15.21 18.31
N ASP A 107 -1.97 -14.44 18.87
CA ASP A 107 -1.97 -12.97 18.72
C ASP A 107 -0.74 -12.30 19.34
N LEU A 108 -0.20 -12.85 20.44
CA LEU A 108 1.04 -12.39 21.04
C LEU A 108 2.22 -12.49 20.06
N LEU A 109 2.36 -13.64 19.39
CA LEU A 109 3.45 -13.84 18.43
C LEU A 109 3.28 -12.95 17.20
N LYS A 110 2.05 -12.82 16.71
CA LYS A 110 1.71 -11.93 15.58
C LYS A 110 2.05 -10.48 15.90
N GLN A 111 1.67 -9.99 17.07
CA GLN A 111 1.97 -8.64 17.51
C GLN A 111 3.47 -8.40 17.56
N ARG A 112 4.24 -9.28 18.22
CA ARG A 112 5.71 -9.17 18.27
C ARG A 112 6.36 -9.20 16.89
N PHE A 113 5.85 -10.04 15.99
CA PHE A 113 6.32 -10.11 14.61
C PHE A 113 6.10 -8.78 13.86
N VAL A 114 4.89 -8.21 13.98
CA VAL A 114 4.53 -6.93 13.35
C VAL A 114 5.34 -5.78 13.96
N ASP A 115 5.40 -5.66 15.29
CA ASP A 115 6.10 -4.57 15.99
C ASP A 115 7.59 -4.53 15.63
N LYS A 116 8.23 -5.71 15.59
CA LYS A 116 9.62 -5.85 15.16
C LYS A 116 9.80 -5.43 13.70
N GLY A 117 8.87 -5.86 12.83
CA GLY A 117 8.89 -5.52 11.41
C GLY A 117 8.71 -4.01 11.16
N LEU A 118 7.76 -3.38 11.86
CA LEU A 118 7.51 -1.93 11.79
C LEU A 118 8.74 -1.15 12.27
N SER A 119 9.28 -1.50 13.43
CA SER A 119 10.49 -0.86 13.97
C SER A 119 11.70 -0.98 13.04
N GLN A 120 11.82 -2.10 12.32
CA GLN A 120 12.86 -2.28 11.31
C GLN A 120 12.60 -1.40 10.09
N PHE A 121 11.36 -1.39 9.58
CA PHE A 121 10.95 -0.61 8.43
C PHE A 121 11.15 0.90 8.66
N ASP A 122 10.67 1.42 9.80
CA ASP A 122 10.78 2.84 10.16
C ASP A 122 12.24 3.30 10.26
N ARG A 123 13.09 2.47 10.88
CA ARG A 123 14.53 2.73 10.95
C ARG A 123 15.18 2.75 9.57
N THR A 124 14.81 1.84 8.67
CA THR A 124 15.31 1.84 7.29
C THR A 124 14.86 3.09 6.54
N LEU A 125 13.60 3.51 6.68
CA LEU A 125 13.13 4.75 6.08
C LEU A 125 13.88 5.96 6.64
N ALA A 126 14.06 6.05 7.96
CA ALA A 126 14.74 7.17 8.59
C ALA A 126 16.18 7.37 8.08
N VAL A 127 16.87 6.27 7.76
CA VAL A 127 18.26 6.29 7.27
C VAL A 127 18.32 6.54 5.76
N SER A 128 17.49 5.85 4.97
CA SER A 128 17.68 5.74 3.51
C SER A 128 16.64 6.49 2.66
N ALA A 129 15.51 6.86 3.26
CA ALA A 129 14.42 7.58 2.59
C ALA A 129 13.58 8.41 3.60
N PRO A 130 14.20 9.38 4.30
CA PRO A 130 13.54 10.15 5.35
C PRO A 130 12.31 10.93 4.84
N GLU A 131 12.25 11.26 3.55
CA GLU A 131 11.07 11.90 2.96
C GLU A 131 9.82 11.02 2.90
N LEU A 132 9.97 9.70 3.07
CA LEU A 132 8.85 8.74 3.11
C LEU A 132 8.37 8.45 4.53
N CYS A 133 9.15 8.80 5.57
CA CYS A 133 8.81 8.55 6.97
C CYS A 133 7.45 9.16 7.33
N GLY A 134 6.56 8.36 7.91
CA GLY A 134 5.20 8.77 8.28
C GLY A 134 4.25 9.06 7.11
N ARG A 135 4.70 8.90 5.87
CA ARG A 135 3.89 9.16 4.66
C ARG A 135 3.53 7.91 3.88
N VAL A 136 4.23 6.80 4.14
CA VAL A 136 3.97 5.50 3.53
C VAL A 136 3.67 4.47 4.61
N HIS A 137 2.91 3.44 4.25
CA HIS A 137 2.54 2.34 5.15
C HIS A 137 3.17 1.03 4.68
N VAL A 138 3.40 0.11 5.62
CA VAL A 138 3.77 -1.27 5.32
C VAL A 138 2.73 -2.24 5.88
N PHE A 139 2.25 -3.16 5.04
CA PHE A 139 1.39 -4.26 5.45
C PHE A 139 2.13 -5.59 5.40
N PHE A 140 2.02 -6.40 6.45
CA PHE A 140 2.56 -7.75 6.49
C PHE A 140 1.50 -8.72 5.99
N VAL A 141 1.76 -9.31 4.83
CA VAL A 141 0.75 -10.09 4.10
C VAL A 141 1.32 -11.33 3.42
N SER A 142 0.43 -12.25 3.07
CA SER A 142 0.79 -13.46 2.33
C SER A 142 -0.30 -13.85 1.33
N ALA A 143 0.09 -14.14 0.09
CA ALA A 143 -0.84 -14.61 -0.93
C ALA A 143 -1.64 -15.87 -0.52
N PRO A 144 -1.04 -16.89 0.16
CA PRO A 144 -1.82 -18.02 0.66
C PRO A 144 -2.90 -17.63 1.68
N VAL A 145 -2.65 -16.61 2.48
CA VAL A 145 -3.58 -16.13 3.52
C VAL A 145 -4.72 -15.33 2.87
N PHE A 146 -4.44 -14.50 1.87
CA PHE A 146 -5.49 -13.89 1.04
C PHE A 146 -6.40 -14.94 0.40
N ARG A 147 -5.80 -16.01 -0.15
CA ARG A 147 -6.57 -17.14 -0.69
C ARG A 147 -7.40 -17.83 0.38
N ALA A 148 -6.83 -18.08 1.56
CA ALA A 148 -7.52 -18.72 2.68
C ALA A 148 -8.71 -17.90 3.18
N LEU A 149 -8.57 -16.58 3.29
CA LEU A 149 -9.66 -15.65 3.59
C LEU A 149 -10.78 -15.73 2.55
N ARG A 150 -10.43 -15.85 1.27
CA ARG A 150 -11.41 -15.96 0.18
C ARG A 150 -12.20 -17.27 0.22
N ILE A 151 -11.53 -18.39 0.49
CA ILE A 151 -12.15 -19.74 0.41
C ILE A 151 -12.63 -20.28 1.77
N GLY A 152 -12.40 -19.56 2.87
CA GLY A 152 -12.75 -20.01 4.21
C GLY A 152 -11.85 -21.13 4.77
N ASP A 153 -10.57 -21.20 4.38
CA ASP A 153 -9.63 -22.20 4.93
C ASP A 153 -9.08 -21.79 6.30
N ALA A 154 -9.57 -22.44 7.36
CA ALA A 154 -9.18 -22.19 8.74
C ALA A 154 -7.65 -22.28 8.97
N ARG A 155 -6.96 -23.19 8.26
CA ARG A 155 -5.51 -23.40 8.43
C ARG A 155 -4.70 -22.23 7.91
N GLY A 156 -5.12 -21.60 6.82
CA GLY A 156 -4.47 -20.38 6.34
C GLY A 156 -4.89 -19.15 7.15
N MET A 157 -6.13 -19.11 7.64
CA MET A 157 -6.65 -17.99 8.43
C MET A 157 -5.93 -17.79 9.77
N GLN A 158 -5.33 -18.83 10.35
CA GLN A 158 -4.51 -18.65 11.56
C GLN A 158 -3.32 -17.69 11.36
N TYR A 159 -2.86 -17.50 10.12
CA TYR A 159 -1.73 -16.64 9.77
C TYR A 159 -2.13 -15.21 9.35
N ILE A 160 -3.40 -14.83 9.50
CA ILE A 160 -3.84 -13.45 9.20
C ILE A 160 -3.06 -12.46 10.06
N LEU A 161 -2.49 -11.47 9.37
CA LEU A 161 -1.86 -10.28 9.91
C LEU A 161 -2.61 -9.04 9.39
N HIS A 162 -2.18 -8.47 8.26
CA HIS A 162 -2.74 -7.24 7.70
C HIS A 162 -3.59 -7.46 6.44
N GLU A 163 -3.91 -8.70 6.06
CA GLU A 163 -4.70 -8.99 4.86
C GLU A 163 -6.07 -8.30 4.86
N ARG A 164 -6.75 -8.25 6.03
CA ARG A 164 -8.02 -7.53 6.17
C ARG A 164 -7.83 -6.01 6.01
N ALA A 165 -6.80 -5.45 6.63
CA ALA A 165 -6.47 -4.04 6.52
C ALA A 165 -6.15 -3.61 5.07
N VAL A 166 -5.52 -4.48 4.27
CA VAL A 166 -5.31 -4.23 2.83
C VAL A 166 -6.64 -4.15 2.08
N PHE A 167 -7.62 -5.02 2.39
CA PHE A 167 -8.94 -4.93 1.78
C PHE A 167 -9.67 -3.64 2.17
N ASP A 168 -9.60 -3.25 3.43
CA ASP A 168 -10.24 -2.02 3.91
C ASP A 168 -9.58 -0.76 3.30
N PHE A 169 -8.25 -0.76 3.16
CA PHE A 169 -7.52 0.27 2.43
C PHE A 169 -8.00 0.38 0.97
N LEU A 170 -8.17 -0.75 0.27
CA LEU A 170 -8.66 -0.75 -1.11
C LEU A 170 -10.10 -0.24 -1.21
N LYS A 171 -10.98 -0.63 -0.28
CA LYS A 171 -12.36 -0.13 -0.22
C LYS A 171 -12.40 1.38 0.01
N GLN A 172 -11.62 1.89 0.98
CA GLN A 172 -11.53 3.32 1.25
C GLN A 172 -11.07 4.09 0.01
N LYS A 173 -10.05 3.59 -0.68
CA LYS A 173 -9.53 4.20 -1.91
C LYS A 173 -10.54 4.22 -3.05
N ARG A 174 -11.33 3.15 -3.20
CA ARG A 174 -12.44 3.11 -4.16
C ARG A 174 -13.51 4.16 -3.84
N ILE A 175 -13.94 4.24 -2.58
CA ILE A 175 -14.93 5.23 -2.15
C ILE A 175 -14.46 6.66 -2.47
N VAL A 176 -13.17 6.96 -2.21
CA VAL A 176 -12.60 8.28 -2.54
C VAL A 176 -12.59 8.53 -4.05
N ALA A 177 -12.25 7.54 -4.87
CA ALA A 177 -12.30 7.69 -6.32
C ALA A 177 -13.74 7.94 -6.81
N ASP A 178 -14.70 7.14 -6.35
CA ASP A 178 -16.12 7.26 -6.70
C ASP A 178 -16.68 8.65 -6.29
N LEU A 179 -16.24 9.22 -5.15
CA LEU A 179 -16.60 10.57 -4.73
C LEU A 179 -16.01 11.67 -5.62
N LEU A 180 -14.75 11.53 -6.05
CA LEU A 180 -14.10 12.50 -6.93
C LEU A 180 -14.74 12.52 -8.34
N ASP A 181 -15.16 11.35 -8.82
CA ASP A 181 -15.83 11.14 -10.11
C ASP A 181 -17.34 11.47 -10.07
N SER A 182 -17.90 11.79 -8.90
CA SER A 182 -19.30 12.19 -8.78
C SER A 182 -19.57 13.57 -9.41
N PRO A 183 -20.73 13.78 -10.07
CA PRO A 183 -21.09 15.05 -10.67
C PRO A 183 -21.02 16.21 -9.67
N GLU A 184 -20.52 17.37 -10.11
CA GLU A 184 -20.27 18.57 -9.30
C GLU A 184 -21.49 19.05 -8.47
N GLU A 185 -22.72 18.68 -8.85
CA GLU A 185 -23.95 19.01 -8.12
C GLU A 185 -23.99 18.46 -6.67
N TYR A 186 -23.14 17.48 -6.32
CA TYR A 186 -23.02 16.97 -4.94
C TYR A 186 -21.83 17.56 -4.15
N LYS A 187 -20.98 18.38 -4.78
CA LYS A 187 -19.79 18.97 -4.15
C LYS A 187 -20.04 20.33 -3.48
N GLU A 188 -21.20 20.96 -3.74
CA GLU A 188 -21.59 22.26 -3.16
C GLU A 188 -21.81 22.22 -1.64
N GLY A 189 -21.95 21.03 -1.03
CA GLY A 189 -22.10 20.88 0.42
C GLY A 189 -20.79 20.91 1.24
N LEU A 190 -19.61 20.86 0.62
CA LEU A 190 -18.32 20.78 1.35
C LEU A 190 -17.66 22.13 1.66
N HIS A 191 -18.11 23.22 1.05
CA HIS A 191 -17.57 24.56 1.31
C HIS A 191 -18.42 25.43 2.25
N ALA A 192 -19.62 24.98 2.62
CA ALA A 192 -20.49 25.70 3.53
C ALA A 192 -20.41 25.10 4.94
N ASN A 193 -19.36 25.46 5.69
CA ASN A 193 -19.37 25.62 7.15
C ASN A 193 -18.00 26.14 7.63
N VAL A 194 -17.56 27.27 7.07
CA VAL A 194 -16.67 28.16 7.81
C VAL A 194 -17.60 29.02 8.65
N ASN A 195 -17.74 28.66 9.92
CA ASN A 195 -18.47 29.43 10.91
C ASN A 195 -17.75 30.79 11.05
N ILE A 196 -18.29 31.83 10.41
CA ILE A 196 -17.70 33.20 10.38
C ILE A 196 -17.96 33.97 11.70
N ASP A 197 -18.69 33.39 12.65
CA ASP A 197 -19.09 34.06 13.90
C ASP A 197 -18.06 34.00 15.05
N THR A 198 -16.76 33.81 14.77
CA THR A 198 -15.71 33.90 15.82
C THR A 198 -14.55 34.83 15.47
N ALA A 199 -14.76 35.78 14.56
CA ALA A 199 -13.88 36.95 14.47
C ALA A 199 -14.52 38.11 15.26
N GLY A 200 -14.24 38.15 16.56
CA GLY A 200 -14.54 39.30 17.40
C GLY A 200 -13.82 40.55 16.88
N ILE A 201 -14.49 41.32 16.04
CA ILE A 201 -14.08 42.66 15.62
C ILE A 201 -15.10 43.63 16.20
N THR A 202 -14.78 44.21 17.36
CA THR A 202 -15.42 45.45 17.81
C THR A 202 -14.92 46.58 16.91
N LEU A 203 -15.66 46.87 15.84
CA LEU A 203 -15.56 48.14 15.14
C LEU A 203 -16.17 49.20 16.06
N GLY A 204 -15.31 50.06 16.62
CA GLY A 204 -15.75 51.28 17.29
C GLY A 204 -16.47 52.18 16.29
N ASN A 205 -17.50 52.88 16.78
CA ASN A 205 -18.07 54.01 16.07
C ASN A 205 -18.60 55.05 17.06
N SER A 206 -18.08 56.27 16.86
CA SER A 206 -18.61 57.60 17.26
C SER A 206 -18.63 57.96 18.74
#